data_AF-A0A3L7JH01-F1
#
_entry.id   AF-A0A3L7JH01-F1
#
_cell.length_a   1.000
_cell.length_b   1.000
_cell.length_c   1.000
_cell.angle_alpha   90.00
_cell.angle_beta   90.00
_cell.angle_gamma   90.00
#
_symmetry.space_group_name_H-M   'P 1'
#
loop_
_entity.id
_entity.type
_entity.pdbx_description
1 polymer ?
#
loop_
_entity_poly.entity_id
_entity_poly.type
_entity_poly.pdbx_seq_one_letter_code
_entity_poly.pdbx_strand_id
1 'polypeptide(L)'
;MKKRMIFFVLGMVLFLASLPMSTRLVMELVHNQKMKREYKITNVLDTRQHFKGHTIEINETMKDGKGNVDPWGDQIGTADLSVNMDGEEIETLTNYPIQVRTEGLNRYSGGVAFLTLEDKKNRKTQFVILLKETREFQKKLPNGDITGSAPEDKLKYKVFRLDENGDISHESFYLPERDGLQTELLNAGRVAPYPLGYYTDVWVSYPIFFIPFLFPFFTLILGIIFILVSLILKSGGTHDTKQTILE
;
A
#
# COMPACT_ATOMS: atom_id res chain seq x y z
N MET A 1 -22.24 -32.40 26.77
CA MET A 1 -22.33 -31.95 25.36
C MET A 1 -21.73 -33.03 24.46
N LYS A 2 -22.48 -33.56 23.48
CA LYS A 2 -21.98 -34.60 22.57
C LYS A 2 -20.75 -34.05 21.85
N LYS A 3 -19.58 -34.69 21.89
CA LYS A 3 -18.28 -34.22 21.35
C LYS A 3 -18.38 -33.55 19.97
N ARG A 4 -19.29 -34.05 19.13
CA ARG A 4 -19.76 -33.45 17.87
C ARG A 4 -20.04 -31.95 17.96
N MET A 5 -20.82 -31.52 18.95
CA MET A 5 -21.20 -30.12 19.16
C MET A 5 -20.00 -29.26 19.53
N ILE A 6 -19.02 -29.81 20.26
CA ILE A 6 -17.78 -29.11 20.60
C ILE A 6 -16.96 -28.85 19.33
N PHE A 7 -16.72 -29.89 18.51
CA PHE A 7 -15.99 -29.74 17.24
C PHE A 7 -16.70 -28.78 16.28
N PHE A 8 -18.02 -28.87 16.17
CA PHE A 8 -18.80 -27.97 15.32
C PHE A 8 -18.66 -26.51 15.77
N VAL A 9 -18.88 -26.23 17.07
CA VAL A 9 -18.77 -24.86 17.61
C VAL A 9 -17.35 -24.32 17.46
N LEU A 10 -16.34 -25.11 17.80
CA LEU A 10 -14.94 -24.71 17.66
C LEU A 10 -14.58 -24.43 16.20
N GLY A 11 -15.00 -25.30 15.28
CA GLY A 11 -14.77 -25.12 13.86
C GLY A 11 -15.46 -23.88 13.30
N MET A 12 -16.70 -23.62 13.71
CA MET A 12 -17.46 -22.43 13.33
C MET A 12 -16.78 -21.15 13.83
N VAL A 13 -16.33 -21.13 15.09
CA VAL A 13 -15.62 -19.98 15.67
C VAL A 13 -14.32 -19.71 14.90
N LEU A 14 -13.51 -20.74 14.66
CA LEU A 14 -12.26 -20.60 13.90
C LEU A 14 -12.51 -20.09 12.49
N PHE A 15 -13.47 -20.67 11.78
CA PHE A 15 -13.83 -20.26 10.41
C PHE A 15 -14.31 -18.80 10.37
N LEU A 16 -15.27 -18.42 11.22
CA LEU A 16 -15.83 -17.08 11.23
C LEU A 16 -14.80 -16.02 11.65
N ALA A 17 -13.94 -16.33 12.63
CA ALA A 17 -12.90 -15.41 13.07
C ALA A 17 -11.82 -15.15 12.00
N SER A 18 -11.56 -16.14 11.13
CA SER A 18 -10.50 -16.05 10.11
C SER A 18 -11.00 -15.54 8.75
N LEU A 19 -12.31 -15.60 8.49
CA LEU A 19 -12.89 -15.22 7.20
C LEU A 19 -12.64 -13.76 6.79
N PRO A 20 -12.82 -12.73 7.64
CA PRO A 20 -12.62 -11.33 7.22
C PRO A 20 -11.20 -11.05 6.73
N MET A 21 -10.19 -11.54 7.46
CA MET A 21 -8.79 -11.36 7.11
C MET A 21 -8.42 -12.18 5.86
N SER A 22 -8.89 -13.43 5.77
CA SER A 22 -8.63 -14.29 4.61
C SER A 22 -9.16 -13.66 3.33
N THR A 23 -10.38 -13.11 3.37
CA THR A 23 -10.98 -12.44 2.23
C THR A 23 -10.17 -11.21 1.79
N ARG A 24 -9.74 -10.36 2.74
CA ARG A 24 -8.89 -9.20 2.41
C ARG A 24 -7.57 -9.61 1.76
N LEU A 25 -6.90 -10.65 2.28
CA LEU A 25 -5.65 -11.15 1.71
C LEU A 25 -5.84 -11.71 0.29
N VAL A 26 -6.93 -12.44 0.04
CA VAL A 26 -7.24 -12.96 -1.30
C VAL A 26 -7.57 -11.82 -2.26
N MET A 27 -8.37 -10.85 -1.83
CA MET A 27 -8.69 -9.67 -2.65
C MET A 27 -7.44 -8.86 -2.99
N GLU A 28 -6.51 -8.69 -2.05
CA GLU A 28 -5.21 -8.04 -2.28
C GLU A 28 -4.38 -8.80 -3.33
N LEU A 29 -4.33 -10.13 -3.25
CA LEU A 29 -3.61 -10.95 -4.23
C LEU A 29 -4.23 -10.83 -5.63
N VAL A 30 -5.56 -10.86 -5.73
CA VAL A 30 -6.29 -10.65 -6.98
C VAL A 30 -6.07 -9.24 -7.51
N HIS A 31 -6.08 -8.23 -6.64
CA HIS A 31 -5.79 -6.84 -6.98
C HIS A 31 -4.39 -6.69 -7.58
N ASN A 32 -3.36 -7.18 -6.89
CA ASN A 32 -1.97 -7.10 -7.33
C ASN A 32 -1.75 -7.83 -8.66
N GLN A 33 -2.39 -8.99 -8.86
CA GLN A 33 -2.35 -9.69 -10.15
C GLN A 33 -3.04 -8.89 -11.26
N LYS A 34 -4.20 -8.29 -10.97
CA LYS A 34 -4.93 -7.44 -11.91
C LYS A 34 -4.09 -6.22 -12.30
N MET A 35 -3.54 -5.49 -11.33
CA MET A 35 -2.71 -4.30 -11.57
C MET A 35 -1.46 -4.64 -12.38
N LYS A 36 -0.74 -5.72 -12.04
CA LYS A 36 0.43 -6.16 -12.83
C LYS A 36 0.10 -6.58 -14.25
N ARG A 37 -1.10 -7.11 -14.49
CA ARG A 37 -1.58 -7.48 -15.82
C ARG A 37 -1.98 -6.25 -16.63
N GLU A 38 -2.64 -5.28 -16.00
CA GLU A 38 -3.20 -4.10 -16.66
C GLU A 38 -2.18 -2.97 -16.83
N TYR A 39 -1.23 -2.85 -15.92
CA TYR A 39 -0.28 -1.73 -15.87
C TYR A 39 1.17 -2.19 -15.78
N LYS A 40 2.07 -1.33 -16.27
CA LYS A 40 3.50 -1.36 -15.92
C LYS A 40 3.89 0.05 -15.49
N ILE A 41 4.36 0.16 -14.25
CA ILE A 41 4.79 1.42 -13.65
C ILE A 41 6.31 1.37 -13.50
N THR A 42 7.00 2.38 -14.03
CA THR A 42 8.46 2.48 -13.97
C THR A 42 8.82 3.79 -13.29
N ASN A 43 9.65 3.72 -12.25
CA ASN A 43 10.16 4.91 -11.55
C ASN A 43 11.29 5.55 -12.36
N VAL A 44 11.28 6.88 -12.42
CA VAL A 44 12.23 7.69 -13.15
C VAL A 44 12.96 8.60 -12.15
N LEU A 45 14.30 8.56 -12.16
CA LEU A 45 15.11 9.12 -11.07
C LEU A 45 15.72 10.49 -11.37
N ASP A 46 15.68 10.98 -12.61
CA ASP A 46 16.19 12.33 -12.90
C ASP A 46 15.13 13.40 -12.66
N THR A 47 15.57 14.55 -12.18
CA THR A 47 14.72 15.72 -11.89
C THR A 47 14.22 16.43 -13.14
N ARG A 48 14.75 16.08 -14.31
CA ARG A 48 14.32 16.59 -15.62
C ARG A 48 14.08 15.43 -16.56
N GLN A 49 12.90 15.37 -17.15
CA GLN A 49 12.46 14.29 -18.03
C GLN A 49 11.87 14.85 -19.31
N HIS A 50 12.00 14.07 -20.39
CA HIS A 50 11.42 14.40 -21.68
C HIS A 50 10.40 13.32 -22.02
N PHE A 51 9.14 13.73 -22.18
CA PHE A 51 8.06 12.82 -22.52
C PHE A 51 7.28 13.37 -23.72
N LYS A 52 7.34 12.66 -24.84
CA LYS A 52 6.56 12.95 -26.06
C LYS A 52 6.68 14.40 -26.56
N GLY A 53 7.85 15.02 -26.38
CA GLY A 53 8.12 16.41 -26.82
C GLY A 53 7.97 17.45 -25.71
N HIS A 54 7.44 17.08 -24.55
CA HIS A 54 7.32 17.94 -23.38
C HIS A 54 8.49 17.74 -22.43
N THR A 55 8.99 18.83 -21.85
CA THR A 55 10.00 18.81 -20.79
C THR A 55 9.33 18.99 -19.44
N ILE A 56 9.51 18.04 -18.53
CA ILE A 56 9.06 18.12 -17.16
C ILE A 56 10.29 18.26 -16.27
N GLU A 57 10.29 19.23 -15.36
CA GLU A 57 11.40 19.41 -14.42
C GLU A 57 10.94 19.89 -13.04
N ILE A 58 11.78 19.64 -12.02
CA ILE A 58 11.62 20.22 -10.69
C ILE A 58 12.69 21.28 -10.49
N ASN A 59 12.24 22.49 -10.19
CA ASN A 59 13.08 23.60 -9.79
C ASN A 59 13.02 23.79 -8.27
N GLU A 60 14.19 23.97 -7.66
CA GLU A 60 14.35 24.05 -6.21
C GLU A 60 14.81 25.46 -5.81
N THR A 61 14.08 26.08 -4.88
CA THR A 61 14.51 27.32 -4.23
C THR A 61 14.77 27.07 -2.76
N MET A 62 16.05 26.98 -2.39
CA MET A 62 16.48 26.76 -1.01
C MET A 62 16.00 27.89 -0.09
N LYS A 63 15.45 27.51 1.07
CA LYS A 63 15.13 28.46 2.14
C LYS A 63 16.23 28.43 3.21
N ASP A 64 16.61 29.61 3.68
CA ASP A 64 17.60 29.75 4.74
C ASP A 64 17.14 29.05 6.02
N GLY A 65 17.88 28.03 6.41
CA GLY A 65 17.63 27.26 7.62
C GLY A 65 18.80 26.32 7.89
N LYS A 66 19.21 26.23 9.16
CA LYS A 66 20.14 25.17 9.57
C LYS A 66 19.43 23.84 9.32
N GLY A 67 19.93 23.07 8.35
CA GLY A 67 19.40 21.74 8.08
C GLY A 67 19.42 20.90 9.35
N ASN A 68 18.36 20.13 9.59
CA ASN A 68 18.33 19.19 10.71
C ASN A 68 18.73 17.81 10.20
N VAL A 69 19.28 16.99 11.09
CA VAL A 69 19.51 15.58 10.80
C VAL A 69 18.24 14.81 11.14
N ASP A 70 17.75 14.01 10.21
CA ASP A 70 16.59 13.15 10.44
C ASP A 70 16.94 11.90 11.27
N PRO A 71 15.97 11.03 11.61
CA PRO A 71 16.25 9.81 12.37
C PRO A 71 17.20 8.81 11.70
N TRP A 72 17.40 8.91 10.39
CA TRP A 72 18.24 8.02 9.60
C TRP A 72 19.65 8.58 9.35
N GLY A 73 19.92 9.82 9.78
CA GLY A 73 21.21 10.46 9.65
C GLY A 73 21.34 11.38 8.43
N ASP A 74 20.26 11.58 7.68
CA ASP A 74 20.28 12.43 6.48
C ASP A 74 20.14 13.91 6.88
N GLN A 75 20.92 14.75 6.19
CA GLN A 75 20.85 16.20 6.38
C GLN A 75 19.66 16.75 5.58
N ILE A 76 18.63 17.19 6.30
CA ILE A 76 17.39 17.70 5.70
C ILE A 76 17.37 19.23 5.71
N GLY A 77 17.23 19.81 4.53
CA GLY A 77 16.97 21.24 4.32
C GLY A 77 15.51 21.50 4.02
N THR A 78 15.16 22.77 3.84
CA THR A 78 13.82 23.20 3.43
C THR A 78 13.94 23.98 2.13
N ALA A 79 13.09 23.67 1.15
CA ALA A 79 13.03 24.40 -0.11
C ALA A 79 11.59 24.55 -0.61
N ASP A 80 11.35 25.52 -1.47
CA ASP A 80 10.18 25.52 -2.32
C ASP A 80 10.49 24.70 -3.58
N LEU A 81 9.64 23.73 -3.91
CA LEU A 81 9.77 22.89 -5.08
C LEU A 81 8.71 23.27 -6.10
N SER A 82 9.14 23.78 -7.24
CA SER A 82 8.28 24.16 -8.35
C SER A 82 8.37 23.08 -9.43
N VAL A 83 7.24 22.49 -9.80
CA VAL A 83 7.14 21.53 -10.88
C VAL A 83 6.79 22.30 -12.14
N ASN A 84 7.65 22.21 -13.15
CA ASN A 84 7.51 22.93 -14.41
C ASN A 84 7.27 21.95 -15.56
N MET A 85 6.42 22.37 -16.50
CA MET A 85 6.21 21.72 -17.78
C MET A 85 6.43 22.75 -18.88
N ASP A 86 7.36 22.47 -19.79
CA ASP A 86 7.75 23.36 -20.90
C ASP A 86 8.11 24.80 -20.47
N GLY A 87 8.66 24.93 -19.26
CA GLY A 87 9.05 26.21 -18.66
C GLY A 87 7.93 26.94 -17.92
N GLU A 88 6.70 26.43 -17.93
CA GLU A 88 5.59 26.95 -17.15
C GLU A 88 5.43 26.18 -15.83
N GLU A 89 5.25 26.90 -14.73
CA GLU A 89 4.98 26.31 -13.41
C GLU A 89 3.56 25.74 -13.36
N ILE A 90 3.44 24.45 -13.03
CA ILE A 90 2.16 23.75 -12.90
C ILE A 90 1.78 23.47 -11.44
N GLU A 91 2.75 23.42 -10.53
CA GLU A 91 2.52 23.22 -9.10
C GLU A 91 3.72 23.67 -8.26
N THR A 92 3.46 24.14 -7.04
CA THR A 92 4.51 24.50 -6.08
C THR A 92 4.26 23.89 -4.71
N LEU A 93 5.22 23.08 -4.23
CA LEU A 93 5.28 22.61 -2.85
C LEU A 93 6.12 23.58 -2.01
N THR A 94 5.47 24.34 -1.14
CA THR A 94 6.17 25.33 -0.32
C THR A 94 6.75 24.73 0.97
N ASN A 95 7.95 25.18 1.34
CA ASN A 95 8.67 24.79 2.54
C ASN A 95 8.78 23.26 2.72
N TYR A 96 9.09 22.56 1.64
CA TYR A 96 9.17 21.10 1.58
C TYR A 96 10.52 20.59 2.10
N PRO A 97 10.56 19.48 2.86
CA PRO A 97 11.81 18.85 3.30
C PRO A 97 12.56 18.23 2.12
N ILE A 98 13.88 18.43 2.07
CA ILE A 98 14.74 17.84 1.03
C ILE A 98 16.05 17.31 1.62
N GLN A 99 16.61 16.25 1.04
CA GLN A 99 17.90 15.70 1.45
C GLN A 99 19.06 16.47 0.81
N VAL A 100 19.74 17.33 1.56
CA VAL A 100 20.74 18.28 1.03
C VAL A 100 21.92 17.58 0.33
N ARG A 101 22.28 16.38 0.76
CA ARG A 101 23.43 15.61 0.24
C ARG A 101 23.08 14.62 -0.87
N THR A 102 21.79 14.50 -1.19
CA THR A 102 21.30 13.58 -2.21
C THR A 102 21.05 14.35 -3.50
N GLU A 103 21.39 13.73 -4.63
CA GLU A 103 21.18 14.27 -5.96
C GLU A 103 19.99 13.58 -6.65
N GLY A 104 19.51 14.21 -7.73
CA GLY A 104 18.40 13.68 -8.51
C GLY A 104 17.08 13.69 -7.74
N LEU A 105 16.11 12.92 -8.22
CA LEU A 105 14.77 12.88 -7.62
C LEU A 105 14.76 12.21 -6.22
N ASN A 106 15.76 11.39 -5.91
CA ASN A 106 15.93 10.78 -4.59
C ASN A 106 16.09 11.83 -3.48
N ARG A 107 16.53 13.04 -3.82
CA ARG A 107 16.58 14.20 -2.92
C ARG A 107 15.22 14.52 -2.30
N TYR A 108 14.14 14.18 -2.99
CA TYR A 108 12.75 14.40 -2.61
C TYR A 108 12.06 13.10 -2.16
N SER A 109 12.84 12.11 -1.72
CA SER A 109 12.35 10.81 -1.27
C SER A 109 11.17 10.95 -0.29
N GLY A 110 10.10 10.18 -0.53
CA GLY A 110 8.87 10.26 0.25
C GLY A 110 7.96 11.44 -0.09
N GLY A 111 8.36 12.34 -0.99
CA GLY A 111 7.60 13.54 -1.32
C GLY A 111 7.27 13.73 -2.79
N VAL A 112 8.19 13.41 -3.69
CA VAL A 112 7.99 13.56 -5.13
C VAL A 112 8.45 12.31 -5.88
N ALA A 113 7.67 11.88 -6.87
CA ALA A 113 8.07 10.83 -7.79
C ALA A 113 7.63 11.13 -9.22
N PHE A 114 8.50 10.79 -10.16
CA PHE A 114 8.23 10.76 -11.59
C PHE A 114 8.13 9.31 -12.03
N LEU A 115 7.04 8.97 -12.72
CA LEU A 115 6.73 7.61 -13.11
C LEU A 115 6.31 7.58 -14.58
N THR A 116 6.69 6.52 -15.30
CA THR A 116 6.05 6.16 -16.56
C THR A 116 5.01 5.09 -16.28
N LEU A 117 3.77 5.34 -16.70
CA LEU A 117 2.63 4.43 -16.59
C LEU A 117 2.26 3.91 -17.98
N GLU A 118 2.41 2.62 -18.20
CA GLU A 118 1.92 1.94 -19.40
C GLU A 118 0.63 1.19 -19.06
N ASP A 119 -0.48 1.60 -19.65
CA ASP A 119 -1.75 0.85 -19.68
C ASP A 119 -1.67 -0.19 -20.80
N LYS A 120 -1.42 -1.45 -20.41
CA LYS A 120 -1.25 -2.58 -21.33
C LYS A 120 -2.54 -2.94 -22.05
N LYS A 121 -3.69 -2.65 -21.44
CA LYS A 121 -5.01 -2.96 -22.01
C LYS A 121 -5.34 -2.00 -23.13
N ASN A 122 -5.13 -0.70 -22.90
CA ASN A 122 -5.46 0.35 -23.86
C ASN A 122 -4.28 0.76 -24.75
N ARG A 123 -3.09 0.20 -24.51
CA ARG A 123 -1.82 0.54 -25.20
C ARG A 123 -1.52 2.03 -25.14
N LYS A 124 -1.72 2.62 -23.98
CA LYS A 124 -1.45 4.04 -23.72
C LYS A 124 -0.31 4.18 -22.73
N THR A 125 0.59 5.11 -23.00
CA THR A 125 1.65 5.50 -22.07
C THR A 125 1.35 6.89 -21.53
N GLN A 126 1.57 7.08 -20.24
CA GLN A 126 1.45 8.37 -19.58
C GLN A 126 2.69 8.64 -18.74
N PHE A 127 3.05 9.90 -18.63
CA PHE A 127 4.00 10.36 -17.63
C PHE A 127 3.22 10.85 -16.41
N VAL A 128 3.61 10.38 -15.23
CA VAL A 128 2.91 10.63 -13.98
C VAL A 128 3.84 11.35 -13.02
N ILE A 129 3.37 12.47 -12.50
CA ILE A 129 4.03 13.22 -11.44
C ILE A 129 3.19 13.02 -10.18
N LEU A 130 3.79 12.42 -9.17
CA LEU A 130 3.15 12.15 -7.89
C LEU A 130 3.78 13.04 -6.84
N LEU A 131 2.96 13.89 -6.23
CA LEU A 131 3.35 14.84 -5.21
C LEU A 131 2.63 14.52 -3.91
N LYS A 132 3.35 14.57 -2.80
CA LYS A 132 2.77 14.57 -1.48
C LYS A 132 2.61 16.01 -1.01
N GLU A 133 1.38 16.47 -0.92
CA GLU A 133 1.08 17.83 -0.46
C GLU A 133 1.26 17.96 1.06
N THR A 134 1.01 16.87 1.79
CA THR A 134 1.20 16.85 3.24
C THR A 134 2.68 16.84 3.60
N ARG A 135 3.15 17.97 4.13
CA ARG A 135 4.49 18.10 4.65
C ARG A 135 4.67 17.32 5.96
N GLU A 136 5.62 16.40 5.96
CA GLU A 136 6.08 15.69 7.15
C GLU A 136 7.56 15.98 7.38
N PHE A 137 7.96 16.18 8.63
CA PHE A 137 9.36 16.41 8.97
C PHE A 137 9.71 15.56 10.18
N GLN A 138 10.33 14.40 9.95
CA GLN A 138 10.65 13.51 11.05
C GLN A 138 11.88 13.99 11.81
N LYS A 139 11.80 13.98 13.14
CA LYS A 139 12.90 14.30 14.06
C LYS A 139 13.04 13.23 15.11
N LYS A 140 14.28 12.87 15.42
CA LYS A 140 14.60 12.02 16.57
C LYS A 140 14.74 12.88 17.83
N LEU A 141 13.96 12.56 18.85
CA LEU A 141 14.00 13.18 20.17
C LEU A 141 15.17 12.61 21.00
N PRO A 142 15.62 13.31 22.08
CA PRO A 142 16.71 12.83 22.93
C PRO A 142 16.48 11.47 23.59
N ASN A 143 15.21 11.09 23.79
CA ASN A 143 14.82 9.79 24.34
C ASN A 143 14.80 8.66 23.28
N GLY A 144 15.09 8.98 22.01
CA GLY A 144 15.10 8.04 20.89
C GLY A 144 13.80 7.99 20.08
N ASP A 145 12.72 8.64 20.54
CA ASP A 145 11.43 8.64 19.84
C ASP A 145 11.50 9.46 18.54
N ILE A 146 10.69 9.07 17.56
CA ILE A 146 10.55 9.80 16.29
C ILE A 146 9.23 10.57 16.31
N THR A 147 9.29 11.87 16.02
CA THR A 147 8.11 12.76 15.92
C THR A 147 8.05 13.45 14.56
N GLY A 148 6.93 14.10 14.25
CA GLY A 148 6.77 14.91 13.04
C GLY A 148 6.18 14.19 11.83
N SER A 149 5.74 12.95 12.01
CA SER A 149 4.85 12.25 11.08
C SER A 149 3.43 12.82 11.19
N ALA A 150 2.74 12.90 10.07
CA ALA A 150 1.32 13.18 10.00
C ALA A 150 0.53 11.87 10.14
N PRO A 151 -0.66 11.88 10.75
CA PRO A 151 -1.53 10.72 10.75
C PRO A 151 -2.00 10.41 9.32
N GLU A 152 -2.24 9.13 9.02
CA GLU A 152 -2.56 8.64 7.68
C GLU A 152 -3.77 9.33 7.05
N ASP A 153 -4.79 9.64 7.85
CA ASP A 153 -6.00 10.33 7.44
C ASP A 153 -5.77 11.79 6.99
N LYS A 154 -4.60 12.35 7.28
CA LYS A 154 -4.17 13.69 6.84
C LYS A 154 -3.16 13.67 5.72
N LEU A 155 -2.71 12.51 5.27
CA LEU A 155 -1.80 12.40 4.13
C LEU A 155 -2.57 12.67 2.84
N LYS A 156 -2.21 13.76 2.16
CA LYS A 156 -2.82 14.23 0.93
C LYS A 156 -1.79 14.21 -0.19
N TYR A 157 -2.24 13.75 -1.35
CA TYR A 157 -1.43 13.58 -2.55
C TYR A 157 -2.08 14.28 -3.72
N LYS A 158 -1.26 14.67 -4.69
CA LYS A 158 -1.67 15.17 -6.00
C LYS A 158 -0.96 14.39 -7.08
N VAL A 159 -1.72 13.95 -8.08
CA VAL A 159 -1.21 13.21 -9.23
C VAL A 159 -1.49 14.03 -10.48
N PHE A 160 -0.45 14.36 -11.22
CA PHE A 160 -0.57 14.84 -12.59
C PHE A 160 -0.31 13.68 -13.55
N ARG A 161 -1.11 13.57 -14.60
CA ARG A 161 -0.94 12.62 -15.69
C ARG A 161 -0.87 13.40 -17.00
N LEU A 162 0.27 13.29 -17.65
CA LEU A 162 0.51 13.79 -18.99
C LEU A 162 0.33 12.64 -19.97
N ASP A 163 -0.62 12.78 -20.89
CA ASP A 163 -0.86 11.78 -21.92
C ASP A 163 0.03 11.97 -23.15
N GLU A 164 -0.11 11.09 -24.14
CA GLU A 164 0.73 11.13 -25.34
C GLU A 164 0.46 12.32 -26.27
N ASN A 165 -0.66 13.02 -26.09
CA ASN A 165 -1.03 14.19 -26.87
C ASN A 165 -0.54 15.50 -26.23
N GLY A 166 -0.01 15.42 -25.00
CA GLY A 166 0.37 16.59 -24.22
C GLY A 166 -0.75 17.09 -23.30
N ASP A 167 -1.88 16.38 -23.21
CA ASP A 167 -2.96 16.77 -22.32
C ASP A 167 -2.60 16.41 -20.88
N ILE A 168 -2.65 17.41 -19.99
CA ILE A 168 -2.40 17.25 -18.57
C ILE A 168 -3.73 17.17 -17.80
N SER A 169 -3.87 16.11 -17.02
CA SER A 169 -4.96 15.96 -16.05
C SER A 169 -4.36 15.87 -14.65
N HIS A 170 -5.13 16.32 -13.66
CA HIS A 170 -4.70 16.19 -12.28
C HIS A 170 -5.85 15.82 -11.35
N GLU A 171 -5.50 15.13 -10.27
CA GLU A 171 -6.41 14.82 -9.19
C GLU A 171 -5.67 14.89 -7.85
N SER A 172 -6.39 15.27 -6.80
CA SER A 172 -5.89 15.19 -5.42
C SER A 172 -6.73 14.20 -4.65
N PHE A 173 -6.10 13.46 -3.74
CA PHE A 173 -6.78 12.48 -2.89
C PHE A 173 -6.11 12.38 -1.52
N TYR A 174 -6.89 12.00 -0.52
CA TYR A 174 -6.38 11.59 0.78
C TYR A 174 -6.02 10.10 0.77
N LEU A 175 -5.01 9.71 1.55
CA LEU A 175 -4.52 8.33 1.59
C LEU A 175 -5.65 7.28 1.80
N PRO A 176 -6.63 7.48 2.69
CA PRO A 176 -7.72 6.51 2.88
C PRO A 176 -8.70 6.43 1.71
N GLU A 177 -8.76 7.46 0.86
CA GLU A 177 -9.68 7.58 -0.28
C GLU A 177 -9.07 7.05 -1.58
N ARG A 178 -7.81 6.62 -1.54
CA ARG A 178 -7.08 6.17 -2.71
C ARG A 178 -7.79 5.02 -3.43
N ASP A 179 -7.65 4.99 -4.74
CA ASP A 179 -8.03 3.83 -5.53
C ASP A 179 -6.88 2.81 -5.67
N GLY A 180 -7.14 1.72 -6.38
CA GLY A 180 -6.18 0.67 -6.62
C GLY A 180 -4.95 1.10 -7.42
N LEU A 181 -5.12 1.93 -8.46
CA LEU A 181 -4.01 2.42 -9.27
C LEU A 181 -3.17 3.43 -8.49
N GLN A 182 -3.81 4.33 -7.75
CA GLN A 182 -3.16 5.30 -6.87
C GLN A 182 -2.31 4.59 -5.80
N THR A 183 -2.79 3.46 -5.25
CA THR A 183 -2.00 2.62 -4.34
C THR A 183 -0.70 2.13 -4.99
N GLU A 184 -0.77 1.63 -6.22
CA GLU A 184 0.40 1.14 -6.95
C GLU A 184 1.36 2.27 -7.34
N LEU A 185 0.84 3.44 -7.72
CA LEU A 185 1.66 4.63 -8.01
C LEU A 185 2.42 5.10 -6.77
N LEU A 186 1.76 5.15 -5.61
CA LEU A 186 2.38 5.50 -4.32
C LEU A 186 3.52 4.56 -3.96
N ASN A 187 3.32 3.26 -4.14
CA ASN A 187 4.32 2.23 -3.88
C ASN A 187 5.51 2.32 -4.86
N ALA A 188 5.23 2.42 -6.16
CA ALA A 188 6.26 2.51 -7.19
C ALA A 188 7.10 3.78 -7.06
N GLY A 189 6.47 4.90 -6.69
CA GLY A 189 7.12 6.18 -6.44
C GLY A 189 7.82 6.28 -5.09
N ARG A 190 7.58 5.33 -4.17
CA ARG A 190 8.06 5.40 -2.77
C ARG A 190 7.68 6.71 -2.08
N VAL A 191 6.46 7.18 -2.34
CA VAL A 191 5.93 8.45 -1.79
C VAL A 191 5.00 8.20 -0.60
N ALA A 192 4.59 6.95 -0.41
CA ALA A 192 3.94 6.50 0.81
C ALA A 192 4.97 6.35 1.96
N PRO A 193 4.56 6.58 3.22
CA PRO A 193 5.44 6.43 4.38
C PRO A 193 5.90 4.99 4.61
N TYR A 194 5.12 4.01 4.15
CA TYR A 194 5.44 2.58 4.17
C TYR A 194 4.76 1.91 2.96
N PRO A 195 5.14 0.68 2.60
CA PRO A 195 4.49 -0.03 1.51
C PRO A 195 3.01 -0.31 1.81
N LEU A 196 2.13 0.03 0.88
CA LEU A 196 0.67 -0.02 1.04
C LEU A 196 0.09 -1.21 0.28
N GLY A 197 -0.90 -1.89 0.86
CA GLY A 197 -1.86 -2.68 0.12
C GLY A 197 -3.13 -1.88 -0.16
N TYR A 198 -3.97 -2.33 -1.10
CA TYR A 198 -5.25 -1.66 -1.37
C TYR A 198 -6.33 -2.09 -0.38
N TYR A 199 -6.47 -3.39 -0.15
CA TYR A 199 -7.38 -4.00 0.83
C TYR A 199 -6.71 -4.32 2.17
N THR A 200 -5.40 -4.61 2.15
CA THR A 200 -4.63 -4.87 3.36
C THR A 200 -3.11 -4.78 3.14
N ASP A 201 -2.42 -4.14 4.08
CA ASP A 201 -0.96 -3.98 4.04
C ASP A 201 -0.19 -5.25 4.46
N VAL A 202 -0.90 -6.30 4.90
CA VAL A 202 -0.26 -7.49 5.48
C VAL A 202 0.69 -8.21 4.51
N TRP A 203 0.39 -8.19 3.21
CA TRP A 203 1.27 -8.78 2.20
C TRP A 203 2.58 -8.02 2.01
N VAL A 204 2.63 -6.74 2.41
CA VAL A 204 3.75 -5.84 2.12
C VAL A 204 4.59 -5.53 3.36
N SER A 205 4.00 -5.64 4.56
CA SER A 205 4.65 -5.29 5.83
C SER A 205 5.41 -6.43 6.53
N TYR A 206 5.16 -7.70 6.19
CA TYR A 206 5.75 -8.83 6.91
C TYR A 206 6.54 -9.79 6.01
N PRO A 207 7.69 -10.32 6.49
CA PRO A 207 8.42 -11.35 5.76
C PRO A 207 7.56 -12.61 5.59
N ILE A 208 7.38 -12.98 4.32
CA ILE A 208 6.34 -13.86 3.75
C ILE A 208 6.38 -15.32 4.27
N PHE A 209 7.42 -15.73 4.99
CA PHE A 209 7.69 -17.15 5.24
C PHE A 209 6.67 -17.86 6.15
N PHE A 210 6.02 -17.17 7.09
CA PHE A 210 5.17 -17.85 8.10
C PHE A 210 3.67 -17.48 8.07
N ILE A 211 3.31 -16.33 7.50
CA ILE A 211 1.93 -15.80 7.57
C ILE A 211 0.91 -16.62 6.77
N PRO A 212 1.17 -17.06 5.52
CA PRO A 212 0.14 -17.82 4.78
C PRO A 212 -0.15 -19.19 5.42
N PHE A 213 0.73 -19.68 6.31
CA PHE A 213 0.61 -20.99 6.93
C PHE A 213 0.09 -20.97 8.38
N LEU A 214 -0.03 -19.81 9.05
CA LEU A 214 -0.45 -19.74 10.46
C LEU A 214 -1.82 -19.08 10.64
N PHE A 215 -1.98 -17.85 10.16
CA PHE A 215 -3.24 -17.11 10.24
C PHE A 215 -3.32 -16.12 9.07
N PRO A 216 -4.45 -16.02 8.36
CA PRO A 216 -5.75 -16.62 8.69
C PRO A 216 -6.06 -17.93 7.95
N PHE A 217 -5.24 -18.38 6.99
CA PHE A 217 -5.61 -19.54 6.16
C PHE A 217 -5.56 -20.88 6.91
N PHE A 218 -4.58 -21.10 7.78
CA PHE A 218 -4.52 -22.34 8.54
C PHE A 218 -5.65 -22.45 9.57
N THR A 219 -5.99 -21.35 10.25
CA THR A 219 -7.16 -21.33 11.14
C THR A 219 -8.47 -21.52 10.38
N LEU A 220 -8.59 -20.98 9.16
CA LEU A 220 -9.72 -21.21 8.26
C LEU A 220 -9.83 -22.70 7.89
N ILE A 221 -8.73 -23.32 7.46
CA ILE A 221 -8.65 -24.74 7.08
C ILE A 221 -8.97 -25.63 8.28
N LEU A 222 -8.39 -25.36 9.45
CA LEU A 222 -8.64 -26.10 10.68
C LEU A 222 -10.11 -25.99 11.10
N GLY A 223 -10.70 -24.81 10.93
CA GLY A 223 -12.14 -24.57 11.14
C GLY A 223 -13.00 -25.47 10.25
N ILE A 224 -12.69 -25.52 8.94
CA ILE A 224 -13.36 -26.40 7.98
C ILE A 224 -13.20 -27.87 8.38
N ILE A 225 -12.00 -28.30 8.74
CA ILE A 225 -11.72 -29.69 9.18
C ILE A 225 -12.58 -30.06 10.39
N PHE A 226 -12.67 -29.21 11.41
CA PHE A 226 -13.49 -29.49 12.59
C PHE A 226 -14.99 -29.55 12.27
N ILE A 227 -15.48 -28.69 11.37
CA ILE A 227 -16.86 -28.76 10.88
C ILE A 227 -17.09 -30.11 10.18
N LEU A 228 -16.21 -30.52 9.26
CA LEU A 228 -16.33 -31.80 8.54
C LEU A 228 -16.27 -33.01 9.48
N VAL A 229 -15.33 -33.04 10.43
CA VAL A 229 -15.23 -34.10 11.45
C VAL A 229 -16.51 -34.18 12.28
N SER A 230 -17.12 -33.05 12.64
CA SER A 230 -18.39 -33.03 13.37
C SER A 230 -19.55 -33.65 12.58
N LEU A 231 -19.53 -33.56 11.25
CA LEU A 231 -20.54 -34.19 10.38
C LEU A 231 -20.34 -35.71 10.31
N ILE A 232 -19.08 -36.16 10.25
CA ILE A 232 -18.69 -37.58 10.18
C ILE A 232 -18.95 -38.31 11.51
N LEU A 233 -18.81 -37.64 12.66
CA LEU A 233 -19.05 -38.19 14.00
C LEU A 233 -20.52 -38.62 14.28
N LYS A 234 -21.35 -38.80 13.26
CA LYS A 234 -22.76 -39.21 13.33
C LYS A 234 -23.07 -40.47 12.50
N SER A 235 -22.36 -41.58 12.76
CA SER A 235 -22.70 -42.90 12.19
C SER A 235 -22.56 -44.09 13.15
N GLY A 236 -22.17 -43.90 14.42
CA GLY A 236 -21.76 -45.01 15.30
C GLY A 236 -22.68 -45.34 16.49
N GLY A 237 -23.95 -44.93 16.51
CA GLY A 237 -24.75 -45.09 17.73
C GLY A 237 -26.26 -45.03 17.53
N THR A 238 -26.81 -46.09 16.94
CA THR A 238 -28.17 -46.60 17.23
C THR A 238 -28.21 -48.07 16.80
N HIS A 239 -27.56 -48.93 17.57
CA HIS A 239 -27.97 -50.33 17.70
C HIS A 239 -28.09 -50.61 19.20
N ASP A 240 -29.13 -50.05 19.81
CA ASP A 240 -29.65 -50.61 21.05
C ASP A 240 -30.73 -51.59 20.63
N THR A 241 -30.27 -52.81 20.41
CA THR A 241 -31.08 -53.97 20.11
C THR A 241 -32.07 -54.14 21.26
N LYS A 242 -33.35 -53.95 20.99
CA LYS A 242 -34.42 -54.43 21.86
C LYS A 242 -34.22 -55.94 22.04
N GLN A 243 -33.56 -56.36 23.13
CA GLN A 243 -33.74 -57.72 23.63
C GLN A 243 -35.03 -57.72 24.44
N THR A 244 -36.10 -58.03 23.72
CA THR A 244 -37.25 -58.76 24.24
C THR A 244 -36.71 -59.99 24.98
N ILE A 245 -36.78 -59.99 26.31
CA ILE A 245 -36.78 -61.24 27.07
C ILE A 245 -38.21 -61.37 27.60
N LEU A 246 -38.98 -62.16 26.87
CA LEU A 246 -40.05 -62.98 27.41
C LEU A 246 -39.35 -64.07 28.25
N GLU A 247 -39.64 -64.09 29.55
CA GLU A 247 -39.94 -65.29 30.35
C GLU A 247 -40.27 -64.87 31.79
#